data_AF-A0A2A4UCQ6-F1
#
_entry.id   AF-A0A2A4UCQ6-F1
#
_cell.length_a   1.000
_cell.length_b   1.000
_cell.length_c   1.000
_cell.angle_alpha   90.00
_cell.angle_beta   90.00
_cell.angle_gamma   90.00
#
_symmetry.space_group_name_H-M   'P 1'
#
loop_
_entity.id
_entity.type
_entity.pdbx_description
1 polymer ?
#
loop_
_entity_poly.entity_id
_entity_poly.type
_entity_poly.pdbx_seq_one_letter_code
_entity_poly.pdbx_strand_id
1 'polypeptide(L)'
;NIQIHWVEYAPEFPDKWKYVDYESAARNGEPFATLVKHKQYLPNPCARFCTAELKVRTAKRFMLALGFEHWESILGLRALSLLYVLSQKGC
;
A
#
# COMPACT_ATOMS: atom_id res chain seq x y z
N ASN A 1 -19.63 13.49 1.02
CA ASN A 1 -18.28 13.61 1.61
C ASN A 1 -17.63 12.24 1.56
N ILE A 2 -16.46 12.08 0.94
CA ILE A 2 -15.80 10.78 0.76
C ILE A 2 -14.57 10.76 1.65
N GLN A 3 -14.44 9.77 2.53
CA GLN A 3 -13.26 9.63 3.38
C GLN A 3 -12.11 9.02 2.57
N ILE A 4 -10.93 9.66 2.65
CA ILE A 4 -9.70 9.20 2.01
C ILE A 4 -8.73 8.79 3.12
N HIS A 5 -8.41 7.51 3.18
CA HIS A 5 -7.42 6.97 4.11
C HIS A 5 -6.04 6.96 3.46
N TRP A 6 -5.06 7.56 4.14
CA TRP A 6 -3.67 7.57 3.69
C TRP A 6 -2.88 6.62 4.57
N VAL A 7 -2.14 5.70 3.93
CA VAL A 7 -1.37 4.67 4.62
C VAL A 7 0.01 4.55 4.02
N GLU A 8 0.99 4.28 4.86
CA GLU A 8 2.39 4.17 4.46
C GLU A 8 3.02 2.86 4.94
N TYR A 9 4.02 2.41 4.18
CA TYR A 9 4.87 1.31 4.61
C TYR A 9 5.81 1.79 5.72
N ALA A 10 5.75 1.12 6.86
CA ALA A 10 6.51 1.49 8.05
C ALA A 10 6.98 0.20 8.74
N PRO A 11 8.10 -0.40 8.30
CA PRO A 11 8.56 -1.71 8.77
C PRO A 11 8.94 -1.75 10.25
N GLU A 12 9.11 -0.59 10.89
CA GLU A 12 9.33 -0.43 12.32
C GLU A 12 8.10 -0.78 13.17
N PHE A 13 6.90 -0.79 12.58
CA PHE A 13 5.67 -1.21 13.27
C PHE A 13 5.45 -2.73 13.14
N PRO A 14 4.78 -3.38 14.11
CA PRO A 14 4.49 -4.82 14.05
C PRO A 14 3.81 -5.27 12.75
N ASP A 15 2.80 -4.50 12.31
CA ASP A 15 2.07 -4.79 11.09
C ASP A 15 2.73 -4.22 9.83
N LYS A 16 3.87 -3.55 9.96
CA LYS A 16 4.67 -2.97 8.87
C LYS A 16 3.92 -1.91 8.05
N TRP A 17 2.99 -1.20 8.67
CA TRP A 17 2.29 -0.06 8.09
C TRP A 17 1.93 0.95 9.18
N LYS A 18 1.63 2.19 8.76
CA LYS A 18 1.08 3.23 9.64
C LYS A 18 0.02 4.06 8.89
N TYR A 19 -0.91 4.62 9.65
CA TYR A 19 -1.84 5.63 9.15
C TYR A 19 -1.12 6.99 9.10
N VAL A 20 -1.40 7.79 8.07
CA VAL A 20 -0.87 9.15 7.92
C VAL A 20 -1.96 10.11 7.46
N ASP A 21 -1.64 11.38 7.51
CA ASP A 21 -2.42 12.48 6.96
C ASP A 21 -1.53 13.37 6.08
N TYR A 22 -2.05 14.53 5.66
CA TYR A 22 -1.32 15.45 4.80
C TYR A 22 -0.02 15.97 5.44
N GLU A 23 0.01 16.15 6.77
CA GLU A 23 1.14 16.74 7.48
C GLU A 23 2.19 15.69 7.86
N SER A 24 1.74 14.48 8.22
CA SER A 24 2.58 13.38 8.69
C SER A 24 3.08 12.45 7.58
N ALA A 25 2.53 12.54 6.37
CA ALA A 25 2.98 11.75 5.23
C ALA A 25 4.42 12.08 4.82
N ALA A 26 5.18 11.04 4.53
CA ALA A 26 6.56 11.11 4.06
C ALA A 26 6.66 11.90 2.75
N ARG A 27 7.52 12.93 2.71
CA ARG A 27 7.69 13.81 1.55
C ARG A 27 8.96 13.54 0.76
N ASN A 28 9.97 12.90 1.36
CA ASN A 28 11.26 12.67 0.73
C ASN A 28 11.50 11.19 0.35
N GLY A 29 10.45 10.37 0.36
CA GLY A 29 10.54 8.96 -0.01
C GLY A 29 11.20 8.07 1.04
N GLU A 30 11.10 8.46 2.32
CA GLU A 30 11.62 7.73 3.47
C GLU A 30 11.19 6.25 3.49
N PRO A 31 9.90 5.89 3.23
CA PRO A 31 9.46 4.49 3.15
C PRO A 31 10.17 3.68 2.07
N PHE A 32 10.44 4.30 0.93
CA PHE A 32 11.13 3.66 -0.18
C PHE A 32 12.62 3.45 0.14
N ALA A 33 13.27 4.45 0.74
CA ALA A 33 14.65 4.34 1.18
C ALA A 33 14.81 3.22 2.23
N THR A 34 13.90 3.13 3.20
CA THR A 34 13.87 2.05 4.20
C THR A 34 13.66 0.69 3.55
N LEU A 35 12.78 0.58 2.56
CA LEU A 35 12.55 -0.66 1.83
C LEU A 35 13.80 -1.13 1.06
N VAL A 36 14.50 -0.22 0.38
CA VAL A 36 15.75 -0.56 -0.33
C VAL A 36 16.81 -1.04 0.66
N LYS A 37 16.95 -0.37 1.81
CA LYS A 37 17.83 -0.82 2.91
C LYS A 37 17.45 -2.21 3.41
N HIS A 38 16.16 -2.52 3.54
CA HIS A 38 15.75 -3.85 3.97
C HIS A 38 15.96 -4.93 2.90
N LYS A 39 15.83 -4.58 1.61
CA LYS A 39 15.98 -5.54 0.51
C LYS A 39 17.43 -5.79 0.12
N GLN A 40 18.35 -4.85 0.38
CA GLN A 40 19.77 -4.95 0.03
C GLN A 40 20.03 -5.03 -1.48
N TYR A 41 19.07 -4.63 -2.31
CA TYR A 41 19.24 -4.49 -3.76
C TYR A 41 18.31 -3.41 -4.31
N LEU A 42 18.68 -2.85 -5.47
CA LEU A 42 17.90 -1.80 -6.12
C LEU A 42 16.65 -2.34 -6.82
N PRO A 43 15.61 -1.50 -6.98
CA PRO A 43 14.44 -1.85 -7.76
C PRO A 43 14.84 -2.34 -9.15
N ASN A 44 14.30 -3.49 -9.53
CA ASN A 44 14.50 -4.04 -10.85
C ASN A 44 13.19 -4.61 -11.38
N PRO A 45 13.01 -4.71 -12.70
CA PRO A 45 11.74 -5.11 -13.29
C PRO A 45 11.35 -6.54 -12.93
N CYS A 46 12.32 -7.42 -12.63
CA CYS A 46 12.07 -8.80 -12.23
C CYS A 46 11.52 -8.87 -10.80
N ALA A 47 12.18 -8.22 -9.85
CA ALA A 47 11.81 -8.16 -8.45
C ALA A 47 10.97 -6.90 -8.18
N ARG A 48 9.66 -7.00 -8.45
CA ARG A 48 8.67 -5.92 -8.30
C ARG A 48 8.33 -5.59 -6.83
N PHE A 49 9.33 -5.59 -5.95
CA PHE A 49 9.15 -5.44 -4.49
C PHE A 49 8.60 -4.06 -4.10
N CYS A 50 8.88 -3.00 -4.86
CA CYS A 50 8.33 -1.68 -4.59
C CYS A 50 6.80 -1.67 -4.72
N THR A 51 6.27 -2.34 -5.75
CA THR A 51 4.81 -2.46 -5.92
C THR A 51 4.22 -3.39 -4.86
N ALA A 52 4.89 -4.51 -4.57
CA ALA A 52 4.41 -5.46 -3.59
C ALA A 52 4.34 -4.86 -2.18
N GLU A 53 5.44 -4.30 -1.67
CA GLU A 53 5.48 -3.77 -0.29
C GLU A 53 4.81 -2.41 -0.17
N LEU A 54 5.16 -1.42 -0.99
CA LEU A 54 4.71 -0.04 -0.77
C LEU A 54 3.26 0.19 -1.17
N LYS A 55 2.72 -0.61 -2.10
CA LYS A 55 1.35 -0.42 -2.62
C LYS A 55 0.42 -1.53 -2.14
N VAL A 56 0.63 -2.75 -2.64
CA VAL A 56 -0.35 -3.84 -2.49
C VAL A 56 -0.41 -4.35 -1.05
N ARG A 57 0.72 -4.68 -0.43
CA ARG A 57 0.76 -5.24 0.92
C ARG A 57 0.41 -4.20 1.98
N THR A 58 0.85 -2.95 1.85
CA THR A 58 0.43 -1.87 2.76
C THR A 58 -1.09 -1.68 2.73
N ALA A 59 -1.71 -1.63 1.55
CA ALA A 59 -3.16 -1.55 1.45
C ALA A 59 -3.86 -2.79 2.04
N LYS A 60 -3.34 -4.00 1.79
CA LYS A 60 -3.85 -5.24 2.41
C LYS A 60 -3.79 -5.19 3.93
N ARG A 61 -2.66 -4.78 4.52
CA ARG A 61 -2.48 -4.67 5.97
C ARG A 61 -3.49 -3.70 6.60
N PHE A 62 -3.76 -2.58 5.93
CA PHE A 62 -4.81 -1.65 6.35
C PHE A 62 -6.21 -2.30 6.33
N MET A 63 -6.58 -2.99 5.24
CA MET A 63 -7.87 -3.68 5.15
C MET A 63 -8.04 -4.75 6.23
N LEU A 64 -6.96 -5.49 6.52
CA LEU A 64 -6.94 -6.48 7.61
C LEU A 64 -7.10 -5.84 8.98
N ALA A 65 -6.44 -4.70 9.22
CA ALA A 65 -6.57 -3.96 10.48
C ALA A 65 -7.98 -3.40 10.71
N LEU A 66 -8.74 -3.15 9.63
CA LEU A 66 -10.16 -2.82 9.69
C LEU A 66 -11.08 -4.03 9.91
N GLY A 67 -10.54 -5.25 9.93
CA GLY A 67 -11.28 -6.49 10.14
C GLY A 67 -11.88 -7.12 8.88
N PHE A 68 -11.47 -6.69 7.67
CA PHE A 68 -11.96 -7.30 6.44
C PHE A 68 -11.22 -8.60 6.10
N GLU A 69 -11.96 -9.69 5.95
CA GLU A 69 -11.42 -10.97 5.47
C GLU A 69 -11.42 -11.07 3.93
N HIS A 70 -12.36 -10.39 3.27
CA HIS A 70 -12.54 -10.38 1.82
C HIS A 70 -12.98 -8.99 1.37
N TRP A 71 -12.43 -8.49 0.26
CA TRP A 71 -12.83 -7.21 -0.34
C TRP A 71 -12.59 -7.18 -1.84
N GLU A 72 -13.25 -6.24 -2.51
CA GLU A 72 -13.03 -5.97 -3.93
C GLU A 72 -12.26 -4.67 -4.10
N SER A 73 -11.18 -4.73 -4.89
CA SER A 73 -10.37 -3.58 -5.25
C SER A 73 -10.76 -3.11 -6.65
N ILE A 74 -11.33 -1.90 -6.70
CA ILE A 74 -11.74 -1.24 -7.93
C ILE A 74 -10.57 -0.40 -8.43
N LEU A 75 -9.99 -0.75 -9.58
CA LEU A 75 -8.75 -0.14 -10.08
C LEU A 75 -8.96 0.49 -11.45
N GLY A 76 -8.25 1.60 -11.69
CA GLY A 76 -8.33 2.33 -12.96
C GLY A 76 -9.64 3.08 -13.16
N LEU A 77 -10.20 3.65 -12.09
CA LEU A 77 -11.34 4.56 -12.17
C LEU A 77 -11.01 5.76 -13.07
N ARG A 78 -11.79 5.94 -14.12
CA ARG A 78 -11.75 7.10 -15.02
C ARG A 78 -13.18 7.63 -15.16
N ALA A 79 -13.33 8.91 -15.49
CA ALA A 79 -14.63 9.58 -15.54
C ALA A 79 -15.73 8.85 -16.35
N LEU A 80 -15.33 8.07 -17.37
CA LEU A 80 -16.24 7.35 -18.28
C LEU A 80 -16.15 5.83 -18.18
N SER A 81 -15.21 5.26 -17.40
CA SER A 81 -15.08 3.80 -17.32
C SER A 81 -14.32 3.31 -16.10
N LEU A 82 -14.72 2.12 -15.65
CA LEU A 82 -13.93 1.27 -14.79
C LEU A 82 -13.08 0.34 -15.64
N LEU A 83 -11.80 0.18 -15.29
CA LEU A 83 -10.92 -0.72 -16.04
C LEU A 83 -11.04 -2.17 -15.56
N TYR A 84 -11.01 -2.45 -14.24
CA TYR A 84 -11.18 -3.80 -13.70
C TYR A 84 -11.46 -3.83 -12.19
N VAL A 85 -12.06 -4.95 -11.74
CA VAL A 85 -12.28 -5.30 -10.32
C VAL A 85 -11.40 -6.49 -9.96
N LEU A 86 -10.68 -6.41 -8.85
CA LEU A 86 -9.90 -7.52 -8.29
C LEU A 86 -10.50 -7.97 -6.96
N SER A 87 -10.90 -9.24 -6.87
CA SER A 87 -11.25 -9.87 -5.59
C SER A 87 -9.98 -10.17 -4.80
N GLN A 88 -9.94 -9.71 -3.55
CA GLN A 88 -8.82 -9.88 -2.63
C GLN A 88 -9.24 -10.73 -1.42
N LYS A 89 -8.31 -11.56 -0.93
CA LYS A 89 -8.47 -12.37 0.27
C LYS A 89 -7.48 -11.95 1.36
N GLY A 90 -7.96 -11.94 2.59
CA GLY A 90 -7.24 -11.55 3.79
C GLY A 90 -6.17 -12.54 4.23
N CYS A 91 -6.41 -13.85 4.06
CA CYS A 91 -5.41 -14.90 4.32
C CYS A 91 -4.11 -14.72 3.53
#